data_AF-A0A2V7UJH9-F1
#
_entry.id   AF-A0A2V7UJH9-F1
#
_cell.length_a   1.000
_cell.length_b   1.000
_cell.length_c   1.000
_cell.angle_alpha   90.00
_cell.angle_beta   90.00
_cell.angle_gamma   90.00
#
_symmetry.space_group_name_H-M   'P 1'
#
loop_
_entity.id
_entity.type
_entity.pdbx_description
1 polymer ?
#
loop_
_entity_poly.entity_id
_entity_poly.type
_entity_poly.pdbx_seq_one_letter_code
_entity_poly.pdbx_strand_id
1 'polypeptide(L)'
;MALAGGAALALAAALAPVAAQHRAALESRIRARILAEATRRGLVAQVDAVRVGLRPPLLLTGLRVARPGKWSVAADGAAFTLRAQGQGLLGRARVALGPVKVTVPGGVTADLVPTVWDIGTDDGGASTIKLREPAAGLMLTRRGGGSGPALEARATSAPVGSLLTMRRDGVPMLEAGVVDGRLRLGSAPESTTFDVDLEAHGARMAPLDRTGESAEPLGPPSELRLRLAGSWHGGGGRLDLPRWSVAVDG
;
A
#
# COMPACT_ATOMS: atom_id res chain seq x y z
N MET A 1 1.85 54.27 -9.73
CA MET A 1 1.68 52.92 -9.14
C MET A 1 2.30 51.78 -10.00
N ALA A 2 3.41 52.00 -10.71
CA ALA A 2 4.00 51.00 -11.63
C ALA A 2 5.39 50.46 -11.20
N LEU A 3 6.00 51.02 -10.14
CA LEU A 3 7.37 50.66 -9.71
C LEU A 3 7.42 49.53 -8.66
N ALA A 4 6.32 49.21 -7.99
CA ALA A 4 6.27 48.16 -6.97
C ALA A 4 6.29 46.73 -7.56
N GLY A 5 5.80 46.54 -8.79
CA GLY A 5 5.76 45.23 -9.45
C GLY A 5 7.14 44.75 -9.95
N GLY A 6 8.01 45.68 -10.39
CA GLY A 6 9.32 45.35 -10.93
C GLY A 6 10.32 44.86 -9.88
N ALA A 7 10.32 45.48 -8.69
CA ALA A 7 11.20 45.08 -7.59
C ALA A 7 10.83 43.70 -7.01
N ALA A 8 9.53 43.39 -6.92
CA ALA A 8 9.06 42.08 -6.46
C ALA A 8 9.41 40.94 -7.44
N LEU A 9 9.32 41.19 -8.76
CA LEU A 9 9.72 40.24 -9.79
C LEU A 9 11.23 40.04 -9.85
N ALA A 10 12.02 41.10 -9.70
CA ALA A 10 13.48 41.01 -9.64
C ALA A 10 13.96 40.24 -8.40
N LEU A 11 13.33 40.45 -7.23
CA LEU A 11 13.63 39.71 -6.01
C LEU A 11 13.20 38.23 -6.12
N ALA A 12 12.04 37.94 -6.71
CA ALA A 12 11.60 36.58 -6.97
C ALA A 12 12.54 35.85 -7.94
N ALA A 13 13.01 36.52 -9.00
CA ALA A 13 13.98 35.98 -9.94
C ALA A 13 15.36 35.74 -9.31
N ALA A 14 15.81 36.63 -8.41
CA ALA A 14 17.08 36.48 -7.70
C ALA A 14 17.04 35.37 -6.63
N LEU A 15 15.88 35.13 -6.01
CA LEU A 15 15.70 34.09 -5.00
C LEU A 15 15.34 32.72 -5.58
N ALA A 16 14.85 32.66 -6.82
CA ALA A 16 14.48 31.41 -7.48
C ALA A 16 15.63 30.37 -7.54
N PRO A 17 16.90 30.73 -7.86
CA PRO A 17 18.01 29.79 -7.86
C PRO A 17 18.31 29.23 -6.46
N VAL A 18 18.25 30.09 -5.43
CA VAL A 18 18.49 29.70 -4.04
C VAL A 18 17.38 28.75 -3.56
N ALA A 19 16.12 29.09 -3.84
CA ALA A 19 14.98 28.23 -3.55
C ALA A 19 15.07 26.88 -4.29
N ALA A 20 15.48 26.89 -5.56
CA ALA A 20 15.68 25.68 -6.36
C ALA A 20 16.80 24.79 -5.79
N GLN A 21 17.91 25.39 -5.35
CA GLN A 21 19.02 24.66 -4.74
C GLN A 21 18.64 24.03 -3.41
N HIS A 22 17.97 24.78 -2.52
CA HIS A 22 17.45 24.23 -1.27
C HIS A 22 16.47 23.09 -1.51
N ARG A 23 15.61 23.21 -2.52
CA ARG A 23 14.68 22.16 -2.93
C ARG A 23 15.41 20.90 -3.39
N ALA A 24 16.40 21.03 -4.27
CA ALA A 24 17.19 19.89 -4.76
C ALA A 24 17.97 19.19 -3.62
N ALA A 25 18.53 19.96 -2.68
CA ALA A 25 19.18 19.42 -1.50
C ALA A 25 18.19 18.66 -0.60
N LEU A 26 16.99 19.20 -0.40
CA LEU A 26 15.93 18.55 0.38
C LEU A 26 15.43 17.28 -0.31
N GLU A 27 15.17 17.31 -1.62
CA GLU A 27 14.81 16.14 -2.43
C GLU A 27 15.86 15.02 -2.28
N SER A 28 17.14 15.36 -2.39
CA SER A 28 18.26 14.43 -2.23
C SER A 28 18.34 13.86 -0.80
N ARG A 29 18.14 14.70 0.22
CA ARG A 29 18.14 14.28 1.63
C ARG A 29 16.98 13.34 1.95
N ILE A 30 15.79 13.63 1.44
CA ILE A 30 14.62 12.77 1.59
C ILE A 30 14.86 11.42 0.92
N ARG A 31 15.37 11.42 -0.32
CA ARG A 31 15.73 10.18 -1.03
C ARG A 31 16.73 9.36 -0.23
N ALA A 32 17.85 9.96 0.19
CA ALA A 32 18.88 9.28 0.98
C ALA A 32 18.32 8.73 2.29
N ARG A 33 17.43 9.45 2.97
CA ARG A 33 16.80 9.00 4.21
C ARG A 33 15.88 7.80 3.99
N ILE A 34 15.08 7.82 2.91
CA ILE A 34 14.20 6.70 2.54
C ILE A 34 15.03 5.45 2.25
N LEU A 35 16.07 5.58 1.42
CA LEU A 35 16.96 4.47 1.06
C LEU A 35 17.69 3.91 2.29
N ALA A 36 18.25 4.78 3.14
CA ALA A 36 18.92 4.35 4.36
C ALA A 36 17.97 3.65 5.35
N GLU A 37 16.71 4.11 5.46
CA GLU A 37 15.70 3.45 6.30
C GLU A 37 15.28 2.08 5.74
N ALA A 38 15.18 1.96 4.41
CA ALA A 38 14.94 0.68 3.76
C ALA A 38 16.08 -0.31 4.07
N THR A 39 17.34 0.10 3.86
CA THR A 39 18.51 -0.73 4.15
C THR A 39 18.57 -1.13 5.62
N ARG A 40 18.31 -0.21 6.55
CA ARG A 40 18.21 -0.51 7.99
C ARG A 40 17.19 -1.60 8.32
N ARG A 41 16.13 -1.73 7.52
CA ARG A 41 15.06 -2.74 7.69
C ARG A 41 15.27 -4.00 6.86
N GLY A 42 16.47 -4.19 6.28
CA GLY A 42 16.79 -5.30 5.40
C GLY A 42 16.00 -5.30 4.09
N LEU A 43 15.63 -4.11 3.60
CA LEU A 43 14.92 -3.91 2.35
C LEU A 43 15.88 -3.32 1.31
N VAL A 44 15.67 -3.68 0.05
CA VAL A 44 16.28 -3.04 -1.11
C VAL A 44 15.24 -2.07 -1.67
N ALA A 45 15.54 -0.78 -1.69
CA ALA A 45 14.65 0.23 -2.23
C ALA A 45 15.31 1.00 -3.38
N GLN A 46 14.50 1.39 -4.35
CA GLN A 46 14.82 2.31 -5.42
C GLN A 46 13.72 3.36 -5.51
N VAL A 47 14.11 4.59 -5.79
CA VAL A 47 13.21 5.71 -6.06
C VAL A 47 13.83 6.47 -7.22
N ASP A 48 13.09 6.63 -8.31
CA ASP A 48 13.61 7.26 -9.52
C ASP A 48 13.72 8.78 -9.34
N ALA A 49 12.67 9.41 -8.81
CA ALA A 49 12.68 10.83 -8.46
C ALA A 49 11.87 11.15 -7.20
N VAL A 50 12.36 12.14 -6.45
CA VAL A 50 11.67 12.79 -5.34
C VAL A 50 11.47 14.24 -5.74
N ARG A 51 10.24 14.73 -5.66
CA ARG A 51 9.89 16.14 -5.91
C ARG A 51 9.27 16.75 -4.68
N VAL A 52 9.81 17.88 -4.24
CA VAL A 52 9.19 18.71 -3.20
C VAL A 52 8.53 19.90 -3.88
N GLY A 53 7.27 20.17 -3.52
CA GLY A 53 6.47 21.23 -4.12
C GLY A 53 5.51 21.84 -3.11
N LEU A 54 4.64 22.74 -3.59
CA LEU A 54 3.57 23.30 -2.75
C LEU A 54 2.35 22.37 -2.74
N ARG A 55 2.02 21.75 -3.89
CA ARG A 55 0.91 20.80 -4.06
C ARG A 55 1.23 19.79 -5.18
N PRO A 56 1.43 18.49 -4.88
CA PRO A 56 1.60 17.93 -3.55
C PRO A 56 2.91 18.40 -2.90
N PRO A 57 2.96 18.52 -1.55
CA PRO A 57 4.18 18.77 -0.79
C PRO A 57 5.34 17.84 -1.13
N LEU A 58 5.05 16.56 -1.34
CA LEU A 58 6.05 15.55 -1.68
C LEU A 58 5.47 14.57 -2.70
N LEU A 59 6.20 14.33 -3.77
CA LEU A 59 5.88 13.35 -4.80
C LEU A 59 7.09 12.43 -5.00
N LEU A 60 6.85 11.13 -4.87
CA LEU A 60 7.79 10.07 -5.22
C LEU A 60 7.36 9.46 -6.56
N THR A 61 8.32 9.10 -7.39
CA THR A 61 8.09 8.45 -8.69
C THR A 61 8.99 7.23 -8.81
N GLY A 62 8.47 6.17 -9.47
CA GLY A 62 9.20 4.93 -9.69
C GLY A 62 9.66 4.26 -8.39
N LEU A 63 8.78 4.20 -7.39
CA LEU A 63 9.10 3.58 -6.11
C LEU A 63 9.14 2.06 -6.29
N ARG A 64 10.27 1.44 -5.96
CA ARG A 64 10.40 -0.01 -5.90
C ARG A 64 11.00 -0.38 -4.56
N VAL A 65 10.35 -1.31 -3.85
CA VAL A 65 10.83 -1.81 -2.56
C VAL A 65 10.75 -3.32 -2.58
N ALA A 66 11.83 -4.00 -2.27
CA ALA A 66 11.88 -5.44 -2.19
C ALA A 66 12.48 -5.89 -0.87
N ARG A 67 11.95 -6.99 -0.34
CA ARG A 67 12.65 -7.81 0.64
C ARG A 67 13.16 -9.04 -0.10
N PRO A 68 14.48 -9.19 -0.30
CA PRO A 68 15.06 -10.29 -1.05
C PRO A 68 14.52 -11.65 -0.59
N GLY A 69 14.10 -12.48 -1.55
CA GLY A 69 13.51 -13.80 -1.30
C GLY A 69 12.11 -13.81 -0.68
N LYS A 70 11.50 -12.66 -0.38
CA LYS A 70 10.18 -12.61 0.26
C LYS A 70 9.12 -11.85 -0.51
N TRP A 71 9.39 -10.64 -1.01
CA TRP A 71 8.38 -9.87 -1.76
C TRP A 71 9.02 -8.68 -2.46
N SER A 72 8.35 -8.16 -3.47
CA SER A 72 8.63 -6.86 -4.07
C SER A 72 7.34 -6.07 -4.28
N VAL A 73 7.44 -4.76 -4.15
CA VAL A 73 6.37 -3.79 -4.40
C VAL A 73 6.93 -2.76 -5.35
N ALA A 74 6.22 -2.49 -6.43
CA ALA A 74 6.47 -1.38 -7.34
C ALA A 74 5.25 -0.47 -7.34
N ALA A 75 5.48 0.84 -7.26
CA ALA A 75 4.44 1.85 -7.35
C ALA A 75 4.92 2.94 -8.31
N ASP A 76 4.08 3.29 -9.29
CA ASP A 76 4.44 4.30 -10.30
C ASP A 76 4.69 5.67 -9.65
N GLY A 77 3.91 5.99 -8.62
CA GLY A 77 4.13 7.18 -7.81
C GLY A 77 3.43 7.15 -6.47
N ALA A 78 3.89 8.02 -5.57
CA ALA A 78 3.26 8.28 -4.27
C ALA A 78 3.28 9.78 -3.98
N ALA A 79 2.11 10.40 -3.88
CA ALA A 79 1.95 11.81 -3.56
C ALA A 79 1.47 11.97 -2.12
N PHE A 80 2.21 12.74 -1.32
CA PHE A 80 1.91 13.02 0.08
C PHE A 80 1.42 14.45 0.21
N THR A 81 0.25 14.62 0.79
CA THR A 81 -0.39 15.92 1.05
C THR A 81 -0.72 16.07 2.53
N LEU A 82 -0.75 17.32 2.99
CA LEU A 82 -1.20 17.67 4.33
C LEU A 82 -2.65 18.17 4.27
N ARG A 83 -3.47 17.73 5.22
CA ARG A 83 -4.85 18.17 5.42
C ARG A 83 -4.87 19.36 6.37
N ALA A 84 -5.72 20.34 6.06
CA ALA A 84 -5.90 21.53 6.89
C ALA A 84 -6.58 21.24 8.24
N GLN A 85 -7.47 20.24 8.30
CA GLN A 85 -8.16 19.79 9.52
C GLN A 85 -7.64 18.42 9.96
N GLY A 86 -7.05 18.36 11.16
CA GLY A 86 -6.60 17.13 11.82
C GLY A 86 -5.85 17.45 13.12
N GLN A 87 -5.75 16.50 14.06
CA GLN A 87 -4.98 16.68 15.30
C GLN A 87 -3.50 16.34 15.04
N GLY A 88 -2.62 17.36 15.06
CA GLY A 88 -1.16 17.19 14.86
C GLY A 88 -0.69 16.90 13.42
N LEU A 89 0.62 16.82 13.21
CA LEU A 89 1.25 16.60 11.89
C LEU A 89 0.97 15.21 11.30
N LEU A 90 0.85 14.17 12.14
CA LEU A 90 0.59 12.79 11.71
C LEU A 90 -0.91 12.50 11.48
N GLY A 91 -1.81 13.25 12.14
CA GLY A 91 -3.26 13.18 11.93
C GLY A 91 -3.76 13.91 10.68
N ARG A 92 -2.84 14.40 9.83
CA ARG A 92 -3.12 15.27 8.68
C ARG A 92 -2.55 14.74 7.37
N ALA A 93 -1.91 13.57 7.33
CA ALA A 93 -1.29 13.11 6.10
C ALA A 93 -2.29 12.37 5.21
N ARG A 94 -2.27 12.67 3.91
CA ARG A 94 -2.97 11.91 2.88
C ARG A 94 -1.96 11.44 1.85
N VAL A 95 -2.08 10.19 1.45
CA VAL A 95 -1.20 9.56 0.46
C VAL A 95 -2.03 9.07 -0.70
N ALA A 96 -1.75 9.60 -1.89
CA ALA A 96 -2.24 9.01 -3.13
C ALA A 96 -1.14 8.11 -3.69
N LEU A 97 -1.46 6.84 -3.91
CA LEU A 97 -0.62 5.87 -4.58
C LEU A 97 -1.13 5.72 -6.02
N GLY A 98 -0.21 5.77 -6.98
CA GLY A 98 -0.50 5.35 -8.35
C GLY A 98 -0.75 3.83 -8.42
N PRO A 99 -0.80 3.25 -9.63
CA PRO A 99 -0.85 1.80 -9.78
C PRO A 99 0.28 1.14 -8.98
N VAL A 100 -0.08 0.08 -8.23
CA VAL A 100 0.85 -0.68 -7.40
C VAL A 100 0.87 -2.12 -7.85
N LYS A 101 2.06 -2.67 -8.10
CA LYS A 101 2.26 -4.09 -8.34
C LYS A 101 3.01 -4.70 -7.17
N VAL A 102 2.39 -5.70 -6.54
CA VAL A 102 3.00 -6.53 -5.50
C VAL A 102 3.36 -7.87 -6.10
N THR A 103 4.53 -8.39 -5.80
CA THR A 103 4.98 -9.73 -6.18
C THR A 103 5.45 -10.45 -4.94
N VAL A 104 4.95 -11.66 -4.75
CA VAL A 104 5.30 -12.55 -3.63
C VAL A 104 5.84 -13.87 -4.21
N PRO A 105 6.47 -14.74 -3.39
CA PRO A 105 7.07 -15.97 -3.88
C PRO A 105 5.97 -16.91 -4.41
N GLY A 106 6.36 -17.83 -5.29
CA GLY A 106 5.40 -18.75 -5.92
C GLY A 106 4.63 -18.16 -7.10
N GLY A 107 5.18 -17.12 -7.75
CA GLY A 107 4.63 -16.56 -8.99
C GLY A 107 3.39 -15.69 -8.80
N VAL A 108 2.98 -15.42 -7.56
CA VAL A 108 1.78 -14.63 -7.28
C VAL A 108 2.09 -13.13 -7.36
N THR A 109 1.28 -12.43 -8.13
CA THR A 109 1.30 -10.99 -8.30
C THR A 109 -0.07 -10.40 -7.99
N ALA A 110 -0.11 -9.25 -7.33
CA ALA A 110 -1.33 -8.49 -7.13
C ALA A 110 -1.13 -7.09 -7.73
N ASP A 111 -2.01 -6.72 -8.65
CA ASP A 111 -2.06 -5.40 -9.25
C ASP A 111 -3.18 -4.61 -8.56
N LEU A 112 -2.82 -3.49 -7.93
CA LEU A 112 -3.73 -2.57 -7.28
C LEU A 112 -3.95 -1.35 -8.17
N VAL A 113 -5.21 -0.95 -8.29
CA VAL A 113 -5.59 0.32 -8.93
C VAL A 113 -5.04 1.51 -8.13
N PRO A 114 -4.97 2.71 -8.71
CA PRO A 114 -4.60 3.91 -7.97
C PRO A 114 -5.50 4.11 -6.75
N THR A 115 -4.91 4.43 -5.60
CA THR A 115 -5.64 4.52 -4.32
C THR A 115 -5.28 5.78 -3.55
N VAL A 116 -6.25 6.32 -2.80
CA VAL A 116 -6.02 7.45 -1.89
C VAL A 116 -6.30 7.01 -0.47
N TRP A 117 -5.35 7.29 0.42
CA TRP A 117 -5.37 6.87 1.81
C TRP A 117 -5.24 8.07 2.75
N ASP A 118 -6.06 8.09 3.79
CA ASP A 118 -5.92 9.01 4.91
C ASP A 118 -5.11 8.35 6.02
N ILE A 119 -4.03 8.99 6.44
CA ILE A 119 -3.19 8.57 7.55
C ILE A 119 -3.58 9.38 8.78
N GLY A 120 -3.76 8.68 9.89
CA GLY A 120 -3.94 9.30 11.19
C GLY A 120 -3.43 8.44 12.32
N THR A 121 -3.84 8.82 13.52
CA THR A 121 -3.61 8.10 14.75
C THR A 121 -4.97 7.90 15.41
N ASP A 122 -5.24 6.72 15.96
CA ASP A 122 -6.43 6.52 16.79
C ASP A 122 -6.21 7.05 18.21
N ASP A 123 -7.27 7.06 19.02
CA ASP A 123 -7.24 7.53 20.41
C ASP A 123 -6.29 6.69 21.29
N GLY A 124 -5.98 5.47 20.87
CA GLY A 124 -5.01 4.57 21.51
C GLY A 124 -3.56 4.78 21.07
N GLY A 125 -3.28 5.79 20.25
CA GLY A 125 -1.94 6.09 19.76
C GLY A 125 -1.45 5.18 18.62
N ALA A 126 -2.30 4.29 18.09
CA ALA A 126 -1.96 3.44 16.96
C ALA A 126 -2.08 4.21 15.65
N SER A 127 -1.16 3.97 14.72
CA SER A 127 -1.25 4.57 13.39
C SER A 127 -2.34 3.89 12.58
N THR A 128 -3.27 4.66 12.03
CA THR A 128 -4.37 4.18 11.19
C THR A 128 -4.21 4.72 9.78
N ILE A 129 -4.54 3.90 8.79
CA ILE A 129 -4.48 4.23 7.36
C ILE A 129 -5.80 3.76 6.74
N LYS A 130 -6.64 4.69 6.31
CA LYS A 130 -8.00 4.42 5.81
C LYS A 130 -8.07 4.68 4.31
N LEU A 131 -8.56 3.72 3.54
CA LEU A 131 -8.80 3.89 2.11
C LEU A 131 -9.97 4.87 1.90
N ARG A 132 -9.80 5.78 0.96
CA ARG A 132 -10.78 6.81 0.57
C ARG A 132 -11.25 6.63 -0.85
N GLU A 133 -10.32 6.36 -1.76
CA GLU A 133 -10.59 6.19 -3.19
C GLU A 133 -9.83 4.98 -3.72
N PRO A 134 -10.38 4.26 -4.72
CA PRO A 134 -11.66 4.52 -5.39
C PRO A 134 -12.89 4.09 -4.58
N ALA A 135 -12.70 3.34 -3.50
CA ALA A 135 -13.77 2.90 -2.61
C ALA A 135 -13.34 2.95 -1.14
N ALA A 136 -14.30 3.06 -0.23
CA ALA A 136 -14.05 2.95 1.20
C ALA A 136 -14.04 1.47 1.65
N GLY A 137 -13.95 1.24 2.96
CA GLY A 137 -14.11 -0.09 3.55
C GLY A 137 -12.80 -0.78 3.93
N LEU A 138 -11.65 -0.31 3.45
CA LEU A 138 -10.34 -0.83 3.89
C LEU A 138 -9.68 0.09 4.92
N MET A 139 -9.20 -0.51 6.01
CA MET A 139 -8.44 0.17 7.05
C MET A 139 -7.26 -0.68 7.50
N LEU A 140 -6.08 -0.08 7.60
CA LEU A 140 -4.90 -0.67 8.20
C LEU A 140 -4.60 0.03 9.53
N THR A 141 -4.33 -0.74 10.55
CA THR A 141 -3.92 -0.24 11.88
C THR A 141 -2.60 -0.87 12.25
N ARG A 142 -1.62 -0.04 12.60
CA ARG A 142 -0.30 -0.45 13.09
C ARG A 142 -0.13 0.03 14.53
N ARG A 143 0.00 -0.91 15.46
CA ARG A 143 0.37 -0.61 16.85
C ARG A 143 1.90 -0.67 17.00
N GLY A 144 2.49 0.33 17.65
CA GLY A 144 3.92 0.32 17.95
C GLY A 144 4.23 -0.53 19.18
N GLY A 145 5.30 -1.34 19.13
CA GLY A 145 6.12 -1.70 20.29
C GLY A 145 5.54 -2.58 21.41
N GLY A 146 4.48 -3.36 21.18
CA GLY A 146 3.94 -4.32 22.17
C GLY A 146 3.93 -5.78 21.69
N SER A 147 3.65 -6.73 22.60
CA SER A 147 3.53 -8.18 22.35
C SER A 147 2.27 -8.60 21.56
N GLY A 148 1.86 -7.78 20.58
CA GLY A 148 0.65 -7.97 19.78
C GLY A 148 0.93 -7.93 18.27
N PRO A 149 -0.07 -8.22 17.42
CA PRO A 149 0.09 -8.14 15.97
C PRO A 149 0.54 -6.72 15.58
N ALA A 150 1.64 -6.65 14.85
CA ALA A 150 2.28 -5.41 14.42
C ALA A 150 1.44 -4.69 13.35
N LEU A 151 0.57 -5.41 12.64
CA LEU A 151 -0.34 -4.85 11.66
C LEU A 151 -1.68 -5.60 11.69
N GLU A 152 -2.77 -4.85 11.66
CA GLU A 152 -4.12 -5.36 11.47
C GLU A 152 -4.73 -4.66 10.26
N ALA A 153 -5.22 -5.42 9.28
CA ALA A 153 -6.00 -4.94 8.17
C ALA A 153 -7.45 -5.35 8.38
N ARG A 154 -8.38 -4.44 8.15
CA ARG A 154 -9.82 -4.67 8.26
C ARG A 154 -10.49 -4.27 6.96
N ALA A 155 -11.36 -5.16 6.49
CA ALA A 155 -12.30 -4.91 5.41
C ALA A 155 -13.71 -4.85 6.00
N THR A 156 -14.45 -3.81 5.65
CA THR A 156 -15.88 -3.66 5.96
C THR A 156 -16.58 -3.30 4.67
N SER A 157 -17.31 -4.25 4.10
CA SER A 157 -17.95 -4.17 2.78
C SER A 157 -17.03 -3.56 1.72
N ALA A 158 -15.77 -3.98 1.70
CA ALA A 158 -14.75 -3.43 0.82
C ALA A 158 -14.84 -4.09 -0.56
N PRO A 159 -14.98 -3.33 -1.67
CA PRO A 159 -15.07 -3.92 -3.00
C PRO A 159 -13.68 -4.34 -3.51
N VAL A 160 -13.10 -5.37 -2.89
CA VAL A 160 -11.73 -5.83 -3.15
C VAL A 160 -11.53 -6.23 -4.61
N GLY A 161 -12.56 -6.82 -5.25
CA GLY A 161 -12.50 -7.20 -6.66
C GLY A 161 -12.28 -6.02 -7.63
N SER A 162 -12.69 -4.81 -7.28
CA SER A 162 -12.42 -3.60 -8.09
C SER A 162 -11.12 -2.89 -7.70
N LEU A 163 -10.55 -3.23 -6.54
CA LEU A 163 -9.34 -2.62 -6.01
C LEU A 163 -8.07 -3.37 -6.39
N LEU A 164 -8.13 -4.69 -6.46
CA LEU A 164 -6.99 -5.53 -6.75
C LEU A 164 -7.34 -6.69 -7.68
N THR A 165 -6.42 -6.99 -8.58
CA THR A 165 -6.45 -8.21 -9.37
C THR A 165 -5.28 -9.10 -8.95
N MET A 166 -5.58 -10.34 -8.58
CA MET A 166 -4.57 -11.32 -8.21
C MET A 166 -4.32 -12.27 -9.37
N ARG A 167 -3.05 -12.50 -9.66
CA ARG A 167 -2.59 -13.40 -10.72
C ARG A 167 -1.52 -14.34 -10.16
N ARG A 168 -1.44 -15.55 -10.70
CA ARG A 168 -0.32 -16.46 -10.50
C ARG A 168 0.26 -16.81 -11.86
N ASP A 169 1.54 -16.57 -12.04
CA ASP A 169 2.24 -16.81 -13.30
C ASP A 169 1.52 -16.14 -14.49
N GLY A 170 0.98 -14.94 -14.26
CA GLY A 170 0.21 -14.17 -15.23
C GLY A 170 -1.28 -14.51 -15.34
N VAL A 171 -1.72 -15.65 -14.80
CA VAL A 171 -3.11 -16.13 -14.89
C VAL A 171 -3.94 -15.55 -13.74
N PRO A 172 -5.06 -14.84 -14.01
CA PRO A 172 -5.99 -14.40 -12.98
C PRO A 172 -6.47 -15.55 -12.08
N MET A 173 -6.55 -15.33 -10.77
CA MET A 173 -6.92 -16.38 -9.81
C MET A 173 -8.37 -16.25 -9.31
N LEU A 174 -8.74 -15.05 -8.85
CA LEU A 174 -9.98 -14.82 -8.13
C LEU A 174 -10.44 -13.39 -8.36
N GLU A 175 -11.73 -13.23 -8.64
CA GLU A 175 -12.42 -11.96 -8.50
C GLU A 175 -13.10 -11.96 -7.12
N ALA A 176 -12.51 -11.24 -6.16
CA ALA A 176 -12.87 -11.35 -4.75
C ALA A 176 -14.22 -10.68 -4.38
N GLY A 177 -14.92 -10.03 -5.31
CA GLY A 177 -16.18 -9.34 -5.02
C GLY A 177 -16.07 -8.30 -3.90
N VAL A 178 -17.05 -8.31 -2.98
CA VAL A 178 -17.10 -7.45 -1.79
C VAL A 178 -16.69 -8.26 -0.56
N VAL A 179 -15.70 -7.77 0.20
CA VAL A 179 -15.08 -8.50 1.31
C VAL A 179 -15.36 -7.81 2.64
N ASP A 180 -15.73 -8.62 3.62
CA ASP A 180 -15.79 -8.31 5.04
C ASP A 180 -14.79 -9.19 5.79
N GLY A 181 -14.07 -8.62 6.76
CA GLY A 181 -13.20 -9.42 7.62
C GLY A 181 -11.93 -8.73 8.07
N ARG A 182 -10.96 -9.53 8.51
CA ARG A 182 -9.71 -9.07 9.09
C ARG A 182 -8.52 -9.95 8.71
N LEU A 183 -7.37 -9.31 8.63
CA LEU A 183 -6.06 -9.91 8.58
C LEU A 183 -5.22 -9.33 9.72
N ARG A 184 -4.58 -10.18 10.51
CA ARG A 184 -3.61 -9.79 11.53
C ARG A 184 -2.26 -10.36 11.17
N LEU A 185 -1.22 -9.54 11.24
CA LEU A 185 0.16 -9.92 11.03
C LEU A 185 0.99 -9.63 12.26
N GLY A 186 1.62 -10.66 12.81
CA GLY A 186 2.68 -10.56 13.81
C GLY A 186 4.04 -10.70 13.16
N SER A 187 5.02 -9.94 13.65
CA SER A 187 6.42 -10.12 13.25
C SER A 187 7.21 -10.68 14.44
N ALA A 188 7.81 -11.84 14.24
CA ALA A 188 8.83 -12.41 15.11
C ALA A 188 10.19 -12.36 14.38
N PRO A 189 11.33 -12.53 15.09
CA PRO A 189 12.66 -12.43 14.49
C PRO A 189 12.85 -13.28 13.22
N GLU A 190 12.30 -14.49 13.19
CA GLU A 190 12.50 -15.45 12.09
C GLU A 190 11.21 -15.85 11.36
N SER A 191 10.06 -15.44 11.89
CA SER A 191 8.76 -15.80 11.35
C SER A 191 7.78 -14.64 11.30
N THR A 192 6.81 -14.73 10.40
CA THR A 192 5.67 -13.81 10.33
C THR A 192 4.43 -14.63 10.62
N THR A 193 3.77 -14.37 11.74
CA THR A 193 2.49 -15.01 12.07
C THR A 193 1.37 -14.27 11.37
N PHE A 194 0.35 -14.99 10.94
CA PHE A 194 -0.83 -14.41 10.33
C PHE A 194 -2.10 -15.11 10.83
N ASP A 195 -3.18 -14.33 10.90
CA ASP A 195 -4.54 -14.79 11.18
C ASP A 195 -5.47 -14.03 10.25
N VAL A 196 -6.20 -14.76 9.42
CA VAL A 196 -7.09 -14.29 8.36
C VAL A 196 -8.47 -14.87 8.63
N ASP A 197 -9.46 -14.00 8.63
CA ASP A 197 -10.88 -14.35 8.70
C ASP A 197 -11.61 -13.41 7.74
N LEU A 198 -12.01 -13.94 6.59
CA LEU A 198 -12.59 -13.19 5.48
C LEU A 198 -13.87 -13.87 5.01
N GLU A 199 -14.85 -13.04 4.68
CA GLU A 199 -16.08 -13.40 3.99
C GLU A 199 -16.16 -12.53 2.73
N ALA A 200 -16.34 -13.16 1.59
CA ALA A 200 -16.37 -12.52 0.28
C ALA A 200 -17.70 -12.84 -0.40
N HIS A 201 -18.44 -11.79 -0.72
CA HIS A 201 -19.73 -11.83 -1.38
C HIS A 201 -19.56 -11.55 -2.86
N GLY A 202 -20.16 -12.40 -3.68
CA GLY A 202 -20.06 -12.31 -5.14
C GLY A 202 -18.67 -12.63 -5.69
N ALA A 203 -17.92 -13.48 -4.98
CA ALA A 203 -16.63 -13.97 -5.45
C ALA A 203 -16.83 -14.88 -6.66
N ARG A 204 -15.92 -14.80 -7.64
CA ARG A 204 -15.93 -15.65 -8.83
C ARG A 204 -14.54 -16.17 -9.14
N MET A 205 -14.46 -17.38 -9.66
CA MET A 205 -13.20 -17.87 -10.21
C MET A 205 -12.88 -17.09 -11.47
N ALA A 206 -11.69 -16.53 -11.53
CA ALA A 206 -11.26 -15.88 -12.74
C ALA A 206 -11.05 -16.94 -13.84
N PRO A 207 -11.30 -16.61 -15.11
CA PRO A 207 -11.15 -17.56 -16.20
C PRO A 207 -9.69 -18.03 -16.29
N LEU A 208 -9.51 -19.34 -16.36
CA LEU A 208 -8.21 -19.99 -16.52
C LEU A 208 -7.73 -19.93 -17.98
N ASP A 209 -7.72 -18.74 -18.56
CA ASP A 209 -7.14 -18.54 -19.89
C ASP A 209 -5.81 -17.77 -19.80
N ARG A 210 -4.79 -18.29 -20.47
CA ARG A 210 -3.47 -17.65 -20.61
C ARG A 210 -3.46 -16.54 -21.67
N THR A 211 -4.47 -16.49 -22.55
CA THR A 211 -4.48 -15.56 -23.69
C THR A 211 -4.68 -14.11 -23.29
N GLY A 212 -5.14 -13.83 -22.06
CA GLY A 212 -5.25 -12.46 -21.54
C GLY A 212 -6.38 -11.64 -22.19
N GLU A 213 -7.15 -12.23 -23.10
CA GLU A 213 -8.42 -11.67 -23.51
C GLU A 213 -9.42 -11.81 -22.38
N SER A 214 -10.22 -10.77 -22.17
CA SER A 214 -11.14 -10.59 -21.05
C SER A 214 -12.25 -11.66 -21.09
N ALA A 215 -11.93 -12.88 -20.68
CA ALA A 215 -12.90 -13.95 -20.54
C ALA A 215 -13.83 -13.65 -19.37
N GLU A 216 -15.10 -14.03 -19.52
CA GLU A 216 -16.06 -13.86 -18.44
C GLU A 216 -15.67 -14.71 -17.22
N PRO A 217 -15.90 -14.22 -15.99
CA PRO A 217 -15.66 -14.99 -14.78
C PRO A 217 -16.42 -16.31 -14.78
N LEU A 218 -15.77 -17.38 -14.31
CA LEU A 218 -16.35 -18.72 -14.31
C LEU A 218 -17.31 -18.90 -13.14
N GLY A 219 -18.53 -19.33 -13.47
CA GLY A 219 -19.57 -19.69 -12.50
C GLY A 219 -20.42 -18.52 -12.02
N PRO A 220 -21.52 -18.82 -11.29
CA PRO A 220 -22.30 -17.78 -10.63
C PRO A 220 -21.46 -17.09 -9.54
N PRO A 221 -21.80 -15.85 -9.16
CA PRO A 221 -21.24 -15.22 -7.97
C PRO A 221 -21.54 -16.09 -6.74
N SER A 222 -20.50 -16.42 -5.98
CA SER A 222 -20.59 -17.28 -4.80
C SER A 222 -20.17 -16.53 -3.52
N GLU A 223 -20.64 -17.04 -2.40
CA GLU A 223 -20.17 -16.67 -1.07
C GLU A 223 -18.94 -17.50 -0.72
N LEU A 224 -17.88 -16.84 -0.27
CA LEU A 224 -16.64 -17.50 0.11
C LEU A 224 -16.26 -17.09 1.52
N ARG A 225 -16.06 -18.08 2.40
CA ARG A 225 -15.49 -17.86 3.73
C ARG A 225 -14.12 -18.49 3.80
N LEU A 226 -13.12 -17.68 4.12
CA LEU A 226 -11.73 -18.09 4.30
C LEU A 226 -11.30 -17.83 5.73
N ARG A 227 -10.89 -18.87 6.44
CA ARG A 227 -10.17 -18.75 7.71
C ARG A 227 -8.81 -19.41 7.56
N LEU A 228 -7.76 -18.67 7.88
CA LEU A 228 -6.39 -19.12 7.74
C LEU A 228 -5.55 -18.56 8.87
N ALA A 229 -4.94 -19.41 9.68
CA ALA A 229 -4.01 -18.97 10.71
C ALA A 229 -2.74 -19.83 10.66
N GLY A 230 -1.60 -19.17 10.76
CA GLY A 230 -0.32 -19.84 10.62
C GLY A 230 0.88 -18.93 10.75
N SER A 231 2.01 -19.43 10.26
CA SER A 231 3.27 -18.70 10.29
C SER A 231 4.11 -19.00 9.06
N TRP A 232 4.78 -17.95 8.56
CA TRP A 232 5.74 -18.04 7.48
C TRP A 232 7.16 -17.90 8.03
N HIS A 233 8.01 -18.89 7.80
CA HIS A 233 9.40 -18.92 8.24
C HIS A 233 10.31 -18.52 7.07
N GLY A 234 10.91 -17.33 7.18
CA GLY A 234 11.59 -16.69 6.07
C GLY A 234 12.88 -17.36 5.61
N GLY A 235 13.60 -18.04 6.51
CA GLY A 235 14.90 -18.67 6.20
C GLY A 235 14.81 -19.97 5.41
N GLY A 236 13.64 -20.63 5.40
CA GLY A 236 13.46 -21.94 4.75
C GLY A 236 12.27 -22.01 3.78
N GLY A 237 11.59 -20.90 3.50
CA GLY A 237 10.38 -20.89 2.66
C GLY A 237 9.25 -21.77 3.22
N ARG A 238 9.22 -22.01 4.54
CA ARG A 238 8.26 -22.92 5.17
C ARG A 238 7.03 -22.16 5.63
N LEU A 239 5.88 -22.59 5.11
CA LEU A 239 4.56 -22.15 5.52
C LEU A 239 3.96 -23.20 6.47
N ASP A 240 3.76 -22.83 7.74
CA ASP A 240 3.03 -23.64 8.71
C ASP A 240 1.58 -23.15 8.78
N LEU A 241 0.63 -24.02 8.43
CA LEU A 241 -0.81 -23.76 8.41
C LEU A 241 -1.57 -24.72 9.33
N PRO A 242 -1.47 -24.53 10.66
CA PRO A 242 -2.14 -25.41 11.63
C PRO A 242 -3.65 -25.30 11.59
N ARG A 243 -4.21 -24.16 11.15
CA ARG A 243 -5.65 -23.94 11.09
C ARG A 243 -6.02 -23.29 9.77
N TRP A 244 -6.77 -24.01 8.95
CA TRP A 244 -7.33 -23.47 7.73
C TRP A 244 -8.70 -24.08 7.46
N SER A 245 -9.61 -23.27 6.92
CA SER A 245 -10.89 -23.72 6.40
C SER A 245 -11.33 -22.79 5.28
N VAL A 246 -11.84 -23.38 4.20
CA VAL A 246 -12.48 -22.66 3.10
C VAL A 246 -13.88 -23.25 2.96
N ALA A 247 -14.89 -22.39 2.98
CA ALA A 247 -16.26 -22.75 2.63
C ALA A 247 -16.68 -21.91 1.43
N VAL A 248 -17.36 -22.54 0.49
CA VAL A 248 -17.91 -21.90 -0.70
C VAL A 248 -19.37 -22.30 -0.78
N ASP A 249 -20.25 -21.32 -0.73
CA ASP A 249 -21.69 -21.49 -0.86
C ASP A 249 -22.13 -20.77 -2.15
N GLY A 250 -22.89 -21.45 -3.01
CA GLY A 250 -23.27 -20.95 -4.34
C GLY A 250 -24.48 -21.65 -4.93
#